data_AF-A0A943LZ72-F1
#
_entry.id   AF-A0A943LZ72-F1
#
_cell.length_a   1.000
_cell.length_b   1.000
_cell.length_c   1.000
_cell.angle_alpha   90.00
_cell.angle_beta   90.00
_cell.angle_gamma   90.00
#
_symmetry.space_group_name_H-M   'P 1'
#
loop_
_entity.id
_entity.type
_entity.pdbx_description
1 polymer ?
#
loop_
_entity_poly.entity_id
_entity_poly.type
_entity_poly.pdbx_seq_one_letter_code
_entity_poly.pdbx_strand_id
1 'polypeptide(L)'
;SEGTFYTICRNLINSYDNIPTEYLFLLRDALLVVPIVEYERKKFHLSEVAFNQLHRIMEETQDYQKKPILRMLEGQYLYVVKNDIFEAKKAYQEGIILARLLGDTTLADIISEKMRDVMKE
;
A
#
# COMPACT_ATOMS: atom_id res chain seq x y z
N SER A 1 10.50 8.94 18.23
CA SER A 1 9.25 9.66 18.54
C SER A 1 8.41 9.76 17.26
N GLU A 2 7.15 10.21 17.35
CA GLU A 2 6.29 10.40 16.16
C GLU A 2 6.91 11.33 15.11
N GLY A 3 7.56 12.42 15.54
CA GLY A 3 8.27 13.32 14.64
C GLY A 3 9.42 12.64 13.88
N THR A 4 10.20 11.78 14.55
CA THR A 4 11.28 11.02 13.91
C THR A 4 10.75 10.10 12.80
N PHE A 5 9.64 9.40 13.05
CA PHE A 5 9.02 8.52 12.06
C PHE A 5 8.68 9.28 10.78
N TYR A 6 7.93 10.38 10.88
CA TYR A 6 7.53 11.13 9.69
C TYR A 6 8.69 11.81 8.97
N THR A 7 9.75 12.18 9.67
CA THR A 7 10.98 12.65 9.03
C THR A 7 11.64 11.54 8.21
N ILE A 8 11.73 10.32 8.74
CA ILE A 8 12.26 9.17 8.00
C ILE A 8 11.37 8.85 6.78
N CYS A 9 10.05 8.82 6.95
CA CYS A 9 9.12 8.54 5.85
C CYS A 9 9.21 9.57 4.73
N ARG A 10 9.32 10.87 5.06
CA ARG A 10 9.54 11.92 4.05
C ARG A 10 10.86 11.74 3.31
N ASN A 11 11.93 11.39 4.02
CA ASN A 11 13.23 11.14 3.40
C ASN A 11 13.17 9.93 2.44
N LEU A 12 12.43 8.88 2.80
CA LEU A 12 12.19 7.73 1.91
C LEU A 12 11.39 8.14 0.67
N ILE A 13 10.29 8.89 0.82
CA ILE A 13 9.49 9.34 -0.32
C ILE A 13 10.33 10.18 -1.29
N ASN A 14 11.16 11.08 -0.74
CA ASN A 14 11.98 12.00 -1.51
C ASN A 14 13.27 11.36 -2.07
N SER A 15 13.61 10.12 -1.70
CA SER A 15 14.84 9.49 -2.19
C SER A 15 14.70 8.88 -3.58
N TYR A 16 13.48 8.77 -4.10
CA TYR A 16 13.18 8.12 -5.37
C TYR A 16 14.06 8.59 -6.54
N ASP A 17 14.19 9.91 -6.77
CA ASP A 17 14.96 10.43 -7.92
C ASP A 17 16.49 10.22 -7.76
N ASN A 18 16.94 9.74 -6.59
CA ASN A 18 18.34 9.50 -6.26
C ASN A 18 18.70 8.00 -6.18
N ILE A 19 17.74 7.10 -6.42
CA ILE A 19 17.96 5.66 -6.38
C ILE A 19 17.97 5.11 -7.81
N PRO A 20 19.01 4.37 -8.23
CA PRO A 20 19.02 3.73 -9.54
C PRO A 20 17.85 2.77 -9.73
N THR A 21 17.30 2.70 -10.94
CA THR A 21 16.08 1.93 -11.26
C THR A 21 16.16 0.46 -10.80
N GLU A 22 17.32 -0.17 -10.92
CA GLU A 22 17.55 -1.56 -10.50
C GLU A 22 17.44 -1.78 -8.98
N TYR A 23 17.49 -0.72 -8.17
CA TYR A 23 17.34 -0.77 -6.71
C TYR A 23 15.99 -0.21 -6.23
N LEU A 24 15.13 0.29 -7.11
CA LEU A 24 13.83 0.85 -6.72
C LEU A 24 12.91 -0.16 -6.02
N PHE A 25 13.10 -1.47 -6.24
CA PHE A 25 12.36 -2.50 -5.49
C PHE A 25 12.63 -2.44 -3.98
N LEU A 26 13.85 -2.06 -3.56
CA LEU A 26 14.19 -1.87 -2.15
C LEU A 26 13.45 -0.66 -1.57
N LEU A 27 13.38 0.44 -2.34
CA LEU A 27 12.63 1.62 -1.94
C LEU A 27 11.13 1.30 -1.83
N ARG A 28 10.56 0.58 -2.81
CA ARG A 28 9.17 0.12 -2.76
C ARG A 28 8.87 -0.64 -1.48
N ASP A 29 9.68 -1.63 -1.16
CA ASP A 29 9.47 -2.48 0.01
C ASP A 29 9.56 -1.67 1.32
N ALA A 30 10.48 -0.71 1.39
CA ALA A 30 10.58 0.21 2.52
C ALA A 30 9.39 1.19 2.59
N LEU A 31 8.93 1.72 1.45
CA LEU A 31 7.83 2.68 1.39
C LEU A 31 6.47 2.08 1.76
N LEU A 32 6.27 0.77 1.54
CA LEU A 32 5.04 0.08 1.99
C LEU A 32 4.84 0.18 3.51
N VAL A 33 5.92 0.34 4.29
CA VAL A 33 5.84 0.50 5.75
C VAL A 33 5.08 1.77 6.14
N VAL A 34 5.11 2.82 5.31
CA VAL A 34 4.45 4.10 5.60
C VAL A 34 2.94 3.92 5.80
N PRO A 35 2.16 3.49 4.79
CA PRO A 35 0.72 3.28 4.96
C PRO A 35 0.39 2.17 5.96
N ILE A 36 1.24 1.14 6.12
CA ILE A 36 1.04 0.09 7.13
C ILE A 36 1.05 0.70 8.54
N VAL A 37 2.10 1.43 8.89
CA VAL A 37 2.24 2.01 10.24
C VAL A 37 1.20 3.10 10.48
N GLU A 38 0.86 3.89 9.46
CA GLU A 38 -0.18 4.90 9.56
C GLU A 38 -1.56 4.30 9.84
N TYR A 39 -1.89 3.18 9.18
CA TYR A 39 -3.12 2.44 9.43
C TYR A 39 -3.19 1.89 10.86
N GLU A 40 -2.15 1.21 11.32
CA GLU A 40 -2.08 0.66 12.69
C GLU A 40 -2.21 1.75 13.76
N ARG A 41 -1.67 2.95 13.49
CA ARG A 41 -1.72 4.10 14.40
C ARG A 41 -2.98 4.95 14.24
N LYS A 42 -3.82 4.67 13.24
CA LYS A 42 -4.97 5.49 12.84
C LYS A 42 -4.61 6.96 12.59
N LYS A 43 -3.43 7.21 11.99
CA LYS A 43 -2.91 8.55 11.69
C LYS A 43 -2.39 8.56 10.26
N PHE A 44 -3.09 9.26 9.37
CA PHE A 44 -2.84 9.20 7.92
C PHE A 44 -2.32 10.56 7.42
N HIS A 45 -1.01 10.76 7.44
CA HIS A 45 -0.38 12.01 7.01
C HIS A 45 0.32 11.87 5.65
N LEU A 46 0.85 10.70 5.34
CA LEU A 46 1.69 10.43 4.18
C LEU A 46 1.18 9.28 3.31
N SER A 47 0.15 8.53 3.72
CA SER A 47 -0.36 7.36 2.98
C SER A 47 -0.66 7.67 1.51
N GLU A 48 -1.39 8.75 1.23
CA GLU A 48 -1.75 9.13 -0.16
C GLU A 48 -0.51 9.46 -1.00
N VAL A 49 0.48 10.15 -0.41
CA VAL A 49 1.76 10.44 -1.07
C VAL A 49 2.56 9.16 -1.30
N ALA A 50 2.60 8.27 -0.31
CA ALA A 50 3.28 6.99 -0.41
C ALA A 50 2.65 6.10 -1.49
N PHE A 51 1.32 6.05 -1.60
CA PHE A 51 0.63 5.29 -2.66
C PHE A 51 1.00 5.79 -4.05
N ASN A 52 0.98 7.10 -4.27
CA ASN A 52 1.39 7.69 -5.56
C ASN A 52 2.84 7.31 -5.91
N GLN A 53 3.74 7.37 -4.93
CA GLN A 53 5.13 7.01 -5.13
C GLN A 53 5.31 5.52 -5.40
N LEU A 54 4.56 4.66 -4.72
CA LEU A 54 4.57 3.20 -4.93
C LEU A 54 4.05 2.83 -6.32
N HIS A 55 2.99 3.47 -6.81
CA HIS A 55 2.51 3.27 -8.18
C HIS A 55 3.57 3.66 -9.20
N ARG A 56 4.18 4.83 -9.05
CA ARG A 56 5.25 5.32 -9.93
C ARG A 56 6.42 4.32 -9.98
N ILE A 57 6.85 3.81 -8.83
CA ILE A 57 7.93 2.80 -8.77
C ILE A 57 7.53 1.51 -9.50
N MET A 58 6.32 0.99 -9.27
CA MET A 58 5.86 -0.24 -9.92
C MET A 58 5.70 -0.06 -11.45
N GLU A 59 5.28 1.12 -11.89
CA GLU A 59 5.18 1.45 -13.32
C GLU A 59 6.55 1.57 -13.97
N GLU A 60 7.52 2.20 -13.32
CA GLU A 60 8.87 2.33 -13.88
C GLU A 60 9.61 0.99 -13.92
N THR A 61 9.52 0.22 -12.85
CA THR A 61 10.24 -1.07 -12.72
C THR A 61 9.51 -2.22 -13.42
N GLN A 62 8.22 -2.04 -13.75
CA GLN A 62 7.32 -3.13 -14.18
C GLN A 62 7.24 -4.29 -13.16
N ASP A 63 7.66 -4.05 -11.91
CA ASP A 63 7.63 -5.03 -10.83
C ASP A 63 6.36 -4.87 -9.99
N TYR A 64 5.37 -5.70 -10.32
CA TYR A 64 4.06 -5.74 -9.67
C TYR A 64 3.93 -6.77 -8.54
N GLN A 65 5.01 -7.39 -8.08
CA GLN A 65 4.94 -8.45 -7.06
C GLN A 65 4.23 -8.01 -5.77
N LYS A 66 4.38 -6.73 -5.39
CA LYS A 66 3.74 -6.16 -4.19
C LYS A 66 2.42 -5.41 -4.48
N LYS A 67 1.94 -5.41 -5.73
CA LYS A 67 0.68 -4.75 -6.11
C LYS A 67 -0.53 -5.26 -5.30
N PRO A 68 -0.69 -6.57 -4.99
CA PRO A 68 -1.79 -7.03 -4.15
C PRO A 68 -1.83 -6.35 -2.77
N ILE A 69 -0.66 -6.18 -2.15
CA ILE A 69 -0.51 -5.53 -0.85
C ILE A 69 -0.85 -4.05 -0.97
N LEU A 70 -0.36 -3.37 -2.01
CA LEU A 70 -0.69 -1.97 -2.26
C LEU A 70 -2.21 -1.77 -2.39
N ARG A 71 -2.89 -2.59 -3.19
CA ARG A 71 -4.36 -2.49 -3.36
C ARG A 71 -5.13 -2.75 -2.06
N MET A 72 -4.65 -3.69 -1.22
CA MET A 72 -5.22 -3.91 0.11
C MET A 72 -5.10 -2.67 1.00
N LEU A 73 -3.92 -2.04 1.05
CA LEU A 73 -3.67 -0.84 1.85
C LEU A 73 -4.46 0.37 1.35
N GLU A 74 -4.61 0.51 0.04
CA GLU A 74 -5.48 1.53 -0.56
C GLU A 74 -6.95 1.29 -0.21
N GLY A 75 -7.41 0.04 -0.22
CA GLY A 75 -8.76 -0.32 0.24
C GLY A 75 -9.01 0.06 1.70
N GLN A 76 -8.04 -0.20 2.58
CA GLN A 76 -8.07 0.23 3.97
C GLN A 76 -8.17 1.76 4.11
N TYR A 77 -7.34 2.50 3.37
CA TYR A 77 -7.32 3.96 3.40
C TYR A 77 -8.62 4.57 2.85
N LEU A 78 -9.11 4.09 1.71
CA LEU A 78 -10.36 4.55 1.10
C LEU A 78 -11.54 4.36 2.06
N TYR A 79 -11.61 3.21 2.74
CA TYR A 79 -12.64 2.95 3.72
C TYR A 79 -12.51 3.87 4.95
N VAL A 80 -11.36 3.87 5.63
CA VAL A 80 -11.20 4.54 6.93
C VAL A 80 -11.13 6.05 6.80
N VAL A 81 -10.46 6.56 5.77
CA VAL A 81 -10.13 8.00 5.66
C VAL A 81 -11.07 8.73 4.71
N LYS A 82 -11.38 8.12 3.56
CA LYS A 82 -12.23 8.76 2.54
C LYS A 82 -13.72 8.41 2.70
N ASN A 83 -14.05 7.41 3.52
CA ASN A 83 -15.40 6.85 3.65
C ASN A 83 -16.00 6.43 2.27
N ASP A 84 -15.13 5.99 1.36
CA ASP A 84 -15.52 5.56 0.01
C ASP A 84 -15.57 4.04 -0.04
N ILE A 85 -16.72 3.49 0.36
CA ILE A 85 -16.95 2.05 0.46
C ILE A 85 -16.85 1.38 -0.91
N PHE A 86 -17.29 2.06 -1.97
CA PHE A 86 -17.31 1.49 -3.32
C PHE A 86 -15.89 1.31 -3.85
N GLU A 87 -15.06 2.35 -3.83
CA GLU A 87 -13.68 2.25 -4.31
C GLU A 87 -12.83 1.40 -3.36
N ALA A 88 -13.10 1.42 -2.04
CA ALA A 88 -12.45 0.50 -1.11
C ALA A 88 -12.71 -0.96 -1.49
N LYS A 89 -13.97 -1.31 -1.81
CA LYS A 89 -14.35 -2.66 -2.22
C LYS A 89 -13.65 -3.11 -3.48
N LYS A 90 -13.62 -2.23 -4.48
CA LYS A 90 -12.92 -2.48 -5.74
C LYS A 90 -11.43 -2.70 -5.50
N ALA A 91 -10.79 -1.89 -4.66
CA ALA A 91 -9.38 -2.06 -4.32
C ALA A 91 -9.08 -3.42 -3.66
N TYR A 92 -9.87 -3.84 -2.67
CA TYR A 92 -9.72 -5.17 -2.08
C TYR A 92 -9.89 -6.30 -3.10
N GLN A 93 -10.92 -6.22 -3.94
CA GLN A 93 -11.19 -7.23 -4.97
C GLN A 93 -10.03 -7.36 -5.97
N GLU A 94 -9.50 -6.23 -6.44
CA GLU A 94 -8.31 -6.20 -7.30
C GLU A 94 -7.10 -6.81 -6.59
N GLY A 95 -6.88 -6.49 -5.31
CA GLY A 95 -5.81 -7.10 -4.51
C GLY A 95 -5.92 -8.63 -4.41
N ILE A 96 -7.12 -9.14 -4.16
CA ILE A 96 -7.39 -10.59 -4.09
C ILE A 96 -7.11 -11.27 -5.45
N ILE A 97 -7.59 -10.67 -6.54
CA ILE A 97 -7.37 -11.19 -7.91
C ILE A 97 -5.87 -11.23 -8.22
N LEU A 98 -5.15 -10.14 -7.96
CA LEU A 98 -3.71 -10.07 -8.21
C LEU A 98 -2.93 -11.08 -7.39
N ALA A 99 -3.24 -11.26 -6.10
CA ALA A 99 -2.59 -12.27 -5.26
C ALA A 99 -2.77 -13.68 -5.84
N ARG A 100 -3.98 -14.02 -6.29
CA ARG A 100 -4.27 -15.32 -6.93
C ARG A 100 -3.52 -15.49 -8.26
N LEU A 101 -3.48 -14.45 -9.09
CA LEU A 101 -2.75 -14.47 -10.36
C LEU A 101 -1.24 -14.70 -10.16
N LEU A 102 -0.68 -14.19 -9.06
CA LEU A 102 0.70 -14.42 -8.66
C LEU A 102 0.93 -15.77 -7.96
N GLY A 103 -0.12 -16.58 -7.76
CA GLY A 103 -0.05 -17.87 -7.08
C GLY A 103 0.03 -17.78 -5.55
N ASP A 104 -0.16 -16.59 -4.96
CA ASP A 104 -0.12 -16.38 -3.51
C ASP A 104 -1.53 -16.48 -2.92
N THR A 105 -2.01 -17.72 -2.76
CA THR A 105 -3.34 -18.00 -2.21
C THR A 105 -3.47 -17.55 -0.75
N THR A 106 -2.39 -17.67 0.03
CA THR A 106 -2.35 -17.23 1.43
C THR A 106 -2.59 -15.73 1.54
N LEU A 107 -1.92 -14.92 0.71
CA LEU A 107 -2.15 -13.48 0.68
C LEU A 107 -3.57 -13.15 0.22
N ALA A 108 -4.08 -13.85 -0.80
CA ALA A 108 -5.46 -13.65 -1.26
C ALA A 108 -6.49 -13.88 -0.15
N ASP A 109 -6.27 -14.90 0.69
CA ASP A 109 -7.15 -15.21 1.82
C ASP A 109 -7.06 -14.15 2.92
N ILE A 110 -5.85 -13.66 3.24
CA ILE A 110 -5.64 -12.55 4.19
C ILE A 110 -6.37 -11.28 3.73
N ILE A 111 -6.26 -10.92 2.45
CA ILE A 111 -6.94 -9.74 1.90
C ILE A 111 -8.46 -9.94 1.95
N SER A 112 -8.93 -11.15 1.64
CA SER A 112 -10.36 -11.50 1.70
C SER A 112 -10.93 -11.42 3.12
N GLU A 113 -10.17 -11.85 4.12
CA GLU A 113 -10.53 -11.71 5.54
C GLU A 113 -10.64 -10.25 5.95
N LYS A 114 -9.62 -9.45 5.65
CA LYS A 114 -9.63 -8.01 5.95
C LYS A 114 -10.80 -7.29 5.30
N MET A 115 -11.09 -7.60 4.04
CA MET A 115 -12.25 -7.06 3.33
C MET A 115 -13.57 -7.42 4.03
N ARG A 116 -13.73 -8.68 4.46
CA ARG A 116 -14.94 -9.12 5.18
C ARG A 116 -15.09 -8.41 6.51
N ASP A 117 -14.01 -8.22 7.26
CA ASP A 117 -14.08 -7.57 8.57
C ASP A 117 -14.44 -6.09 8.47
N VAL A 118 -13.99 -5.44 7.40
CA VAL A 118 -14.29 -4.03 7.13
C VAL A 118 -15.72 -3.84 6.59
N MET A 119 -16.29 -4.82 5.90
CA MET A 119 -17.62 -4.71 5.25
C MET A 119 -18.76 -5.38 6.03
N LYS A 120 -18.56 -5.69 7.31
CA LYS A 120 -19.62 -6.12 8.21
C LYS A 120 -20.35 -4.89 8.77
N GLU A 121 -21.03 -4.15 7.90
CA GLU A 121 -22.11 -3.19 8.20
C GLU A 121 -23.18 -3.30 7.09
#